data_AF-A0A5J5IEW7-F1
#
_entry.id   AF-A0A5J5IEW7-F1
#
_cell.length_a   1.000
_cell.length_b   1.000
_cell.length_c   1.000
_cell.angle_alpha   90.00
_cell.angle_beta   90.00
_cell.angle_gamma   90.00
#
_symmetry.space_group_name_H-M   'P 1'
#
loop_
_entity.id
_entity.type
_entity.pdbx_description
1 polymer ?
#
loop_
_entity_poly.entity_id
_entity_poly.type
_entity_poly.pdbx_seq_one_letter_code
_entity_poly.pdbx_strand_id
1 'polypeptide(L)' 'MIIHLDKKLNNALDIACGTGLSTKVLLEIATNVYGTDASQEMLNFAVQRGKIH' A
#
# COMPACT_ATOMS: atom_id res chain seq x y z
N MET A 1 -14.67 9.38 0.72
CA MET A 1 -14.81 8.71 -0.59
C MET A 1 -14.74 7.21 -0.32
N ILE A 2 -15.79 6.46 -0.62
CA ILE A 2 -15.80 4.99 -0.45
C ILE A 2 -15.80 4.40 -1.86
N ILE A 3 -14.76 3.64 -2.19
CA ILE A 3 -14.66 2.91 -3.45
C ILE A 3 -15.37 1.58 -3.25
N HIS A 4 -16.45 1.33 -3.99
CA HIS A 4 -17.15 0.04 -3.98
C HIS A 4 -16.60 -0.84 -5.08
N LEU A 5 -15.92 -1.92 -4.70
CA LEU A 5 -15.45 -2.96 -5.61
C LEU A 5 -16.16 -4.28 -5.28
N ASP A 6 -16.74 -4.93 -6.29
CA ASP A 6 -17.41 -6.23 -6.11
C ASP A 6 -16.43 -7.34 -5.71
N LYS A 7 -15.16 -7.19 -6.08
CA LYS A 7 -14.06 -8.11 -5.75
C LYS A 7 -12.78 -7.31 -5.55
N LYS A 8 -11.87 -7.81 -4.71
CA LYS A 8 -10.53 -7.22 -4.59
C LYS A 8 -9.80 -7.24 -5.92
N LEU A 9 -8.99 -6.21 -6.17
CA LEU A 9 -8.01 -6.21 -7.24
C LEU A 9 -6.91 -7.23 -6.93
N ASN A 10 -6.28 -7.77 -7.98
CA ASN A 10 -5.16 -8.68 -7.79
C ASN A 10 -3.95 -7.93 -7.23
N ASN A 11 -3.59 -6.79 -7.82
CA ASN A 11 -2.40 -6.02 -7.49
C ASN A 11 -2.73 -4.53 -7.38
N ALA A 12 -2.05 -3.83 -6.48
CA ALA A 12 -2.01 -2.37 -6.41
C ALA A 12 -0.56 -1.91 -6.20
N LEU A 13 -0.23 -0.73 -6.73
CA LEU A 13 1.06 -0.06 -6.55
C LEU A 13 0.83 1.30 -5.89
N ASP A 14 1.50 1.54 -4.77
CA ASP A 14 1.51 2.82 -4.07
C ASP A 14 2.84 3.54 -4.34
N ILE A 15 2.78 4.60 -5.14
CA ILE A 15 3.96 5.39 -5.54
C ILE A 15 4.12 6.55 -4.56
N ALA A 16 5.33 6.73 -4.04
CA ALA A 16 5.62 7.62 -2.91
C ALA A 16 4.78 7.26 -1.68
N CYS A 17 4.83 5.98 -1.30
CA CYS A 17 4.00 5.40 -0.24
C CYS A 17 4.29 5.99 1.15
N GLY A 18 5.41 6.70 1.31
CA GLY A 18 5.89 7.21 2.58
C GLY A 18 5.99 6.11 3.62
N THR A 19 5.40 6.36 4.80
CA THR A 19 5.31 5.37 5.88
C THR A 19 4.13 4.40 5.72
N GLY A 20 3.35 4.49 4.64
CA GLY A 20 2.32 3.51 4.27
C GLY A 20 0.90 3.81 4.76
N LEU A 21 0.56 5.08 5.01
CA LEU A 21 -0.78 5.48 5.46
C LEU A 21 -1.85 5.17 4.40
N SER A 22 -1.63 5.58 3.15
CA SER A 22 -2.54 5.28 2.03
C SER A 22 -2.49 3.80 1.64
N THR A 23 -1.31 3.17 1.78
CA THR A 23 -1.12 1.74 1.51
C THR A 23 -2.04 0.87 2.37
N LYS A 24 -2.36 1.30 3.61
CA LYS A 24 -3.32 0.62 4.47
C LYS A 24 -4.69 0.47 3.82
N VAL A 25 -5.16 1.51 3.13
CA VAL A 25 -6.46 1.47 2.43
C VAL A 25 -6.38 0.56 1.20
N LEU A 26 -5.24 0.56 0.49
CA LEU A 26 -5.03 -0.34 -0.65
C LEU A 26 -5.09 -1.82 -0.25
N LEU A 27 -4.64 -2.19 0.95
CA LEU A 27 -4.75 -3.56 1.48
C LEU A 27 -6.21 -4.02 1.68
N GLU A 28 -7.16 -3.08 1.84
CA GLU A 28 -8.57 -3.40 1.95
C GLU A 28 -9.19 -3.77 0.59
N ILE A 29 -8.67 -3.20 -0.51
CA ILE A 29 -9.25 -3.33 -1.85
C ILE A 29 -8.41 -4.17 -2.82
N ALA A 30 -7.18 -4.54 -2.48
CA ALA A 30 -6.29 -5.36 -3.30
C ALA A 30 -5.75 -6.58 -2.53
N THR A 31 -5.34 -7.60 -3.27
CA THR A 31 -4.76 -8.83 -2.73
C THR A 31 -3.27 -8.66 -2.45
N ASN A 32 -2.54 -8.14 -3.44
CA ASN A 32 -1.12 -7.79 -3.31
C ASN A 32 -0.97 -6.27 -3.42
N VAL A 33 -0.18 -5.69 -2.52
CA VAL A 33 0.14 -4.27 -2.56
C VAL A 33 1.65 -4.11 -2.53
N TYR A 34 2.16 -3.34 -3.48
CA TYR A 34 3.56 -2.97 -3.61
C TYR A 34 3.70 -1.50 -3.28
N GLY A 35 4.71 -1.13 -2.51
CA GLY A 35 4.97 0.25 -2.11
C GLY A 35 6.35 0.69 -2.52
N THR A 36 6.45 1.88 -3.09
CA THR A 36 7.75 2.50 -3.39
C THR A 36 7.81 3.89 -2.80
N ASP A 37 8.96 4.26 -2.26
CA ASP A 37 9.27 5.62 -1.87
C ASP A 37 10.74 5.90 -2.21
N ALA A 38 11.04 7.16 -2.56
CA ALA A 38 12.41 7.55 -2.88
C ALA A 38 13.28 7.67 -1.61
N SER A 39 12.67 7.88 -0.45
CA SER A 39 13.37 7.93 0.83
C SER A 39 13.44 6.54 1.47
N GLN A 40 14.67 6.05 1.64
CA GLN A 40 14.90 4.81 2.37
C GLN A 40 14.47 4.93 3.84
N GLU A 41 14.56 6.13 4.41
CA GLU A 41 14.10 6.43 5.77
C GLU A 41 12.59 6.22 5.88
N MET A 42 11.80 6.71 4.92
CA MET A 42 10.35 6.49 4.89
C MET A 42 10.01 4.99 4.84
N LEU A 43 10.71 4.25 3.98
CA LEU A 43 10.58 2.79 3.91
C LEU A 43 11.02 2.09 5.20
N ASN A 44 11.96 2.65 5.95
CA ASN A 44 12.40 2.16 7.27
C ASN A 44 11.34 2.29 8.35
N PHE A 45 10.49 3.32 8.26
CA PHE A 45 9.39 3.55 9.18
C PHE A 45 8.03 3.08 8.65
N ALA A 46 8.00 2.35 7.52
CA ALA A 46 6.75 1.87 6.95
C ALA A 46 6.04 0.87 7.89
N VAL A 47 4.81 1.20 8.30
CA VAL A 47 4.07 0.47 9.34
C VAL A 47 3.68 -0.96 8.97
N GLN A 48 3.80 -1.36 7.71
CA GLN A 48 3.33 -2.66 7.20
C GLN A 48 4.38 -3.45 6.39
N ARG A 49 5.67 -3.33 6.75
CA ARG A 49 6.79 -4.04 6.09
C ARG A 49 6.59 -5.54 5.83
N GLY A 50 5.80 -6.25 6.65
CA GLY A 50 5.53 -7.68 6.46
C GLY A 50 4.32 -8.03 5.58
N LYS A 51 3.56 -7.03 5.12
CA LYS A 51 2.34 -7.18 4.32
C LYS A 51 2.41 -6.46 2.97
N ILE A 52 3.49 -5.71 2.75
CA ILE A 52 3.80 -5.01 1.51
C ILE A 52 5.01 -5.72 0.90
N HIS A 53 4.93 -6.01 -0.39
CA HIS A 53 5.98 -6.68 -1.15
C HIS A 53 6.94 -5.67 -1.80
#